data_AF-A0A7V4JG45-F1
#
_entry.id   AF-A0A7V4JG45-F1
#
_cell.length_a   1.000
_cell.length_b   1.000
_cell.length_c   1.000
_cell.angle_alpha   90.00
_cell.angle_beta   90.00
_cell.angle_gamma   90.00
#
_symmetry.space_group_name_H-M   'P 1'
#
loop_
_entity.id
_entity.type
_entity.pdbx_description
1 polymer ?
#
loop_
_entity_poly.entity_id
_entity_poly.type
_entity_poly.pdbx_seq_one_letter_code
_entity_poly.pdbx_strand_id
1 'polypeptide(L)'
;MGKEVPHQQGGAYSGPPQGLLAEVLRHALSRGGDRADVFLEHKVSLSLRLEDGKVEEALSGVDVGGSVRIIRGLSTRFGYVDAVEEAALLRLADDLARSDAGVPPNSIATRSSLLMLSAGHEGTEQWQGRSQGRGSERDDHRFSRARLAATWLRLVDEEARAQSAEVRQVTAAFGESLQRVWMADSSEVMASDTRVRKMLAVTVMAQRGSLIQVGRETLALREEGLDFEEAAVVTLARVAAQKALAMLDSRPAPGGRMAVVLAKGFGGVLFHEACGHGLEADYILKKASVWEGRIGQRVAGDHVFAYDDGADAGLWGSALVDDEGVPSRRTTLIEGGVLTGYLTDRLRAVHLGLPLSGNGRRQDFRHLPYPRMTNTYFGPGSHHPEEIIADTPYALYAKSLSGGQV
;
A
#
# COMPACT_ATOMS: atom_id res chain seq x y z
N MET A 1 -34.70 41.51 -0.92
CA MET A 1 -34.20 40.97 -2.20
C MET A 1 -32.70 40.69 -2.03
N GLY A 2 -32.39 39.51 -1.50
CA GLY A 2 -31.00 39.07 -1.33
C GLY A 2 -30.42 38.65 -2.66
N LYS A 3 -29.22 39.12 -2.97
CA LYS A 3 -28.38 38.54 -4.02
C LYS A 3 -27.51 37.49 -3.35
N GLU A 4 -27.80 36.23 -3.65
CA GLU A 4 -26.93 35.10 -3.36
C GLU A 4 -25.55 35.35 -3.99
N VAL A 5 -24.51 35.24 -3.17
CA VAL A 5 -23.13 35.22 -3.63
C VAL A 5 -22.75 33.74 -3.83
N PRO A 6 -22.24 33.32 -5.00
CA PRO A 6 -21.91 31.93 -5.23
C PRO A 6 -20.71 31.51 -4.36
N HIS A 7 -20.86 30.44 -3.60
CA HIS A 7 -19.75 29.75 -2.95
C HIS A 7 -18.84 29.14 -4.01
N GLN A 8 -17.70 29.76 -4.29
CA GLN A 8 -16.60 29.14 -5.05
C GLN A 8 -15.73 28.32 -4.08
N GLN A 9 -15.78 27.00 -4.22
CA GLN A 9 -14.84 26.07 -3.61
C GLN A 9 -13.44 26.34 -4.19
N GLY A 10 -12.47 26.68 -3.34
CA GLY A 10 -11.07 26.82 -3.74
C GLY A 10 -10.54 25.49 -4.26
N GLY A 11 -10.04 25.46 -5.50
CA GLY A 11 -9.81 24.24 -6.29
C GLY A 11 -8.92 23.20 -5.61
N ALA A 12 -9.50 22.06 -5.25
CA ALA A 12 -8.79 20.79 -5.24
C ALA A 12 -8.53 20.40 -6.70
N TYR A 13 -7.38 19.81 -7.03
CA TYR A 13 -7.18 19.24 -8.36
C TYR A 13 -8.32 18.24 -8.63
N SER A 14 -9.21 18.61 -9.57
CA SER A 14 -10.46 17.90 -9.86
C SER A 14 -10.24 16.71 -10.81
N GLY A 15 -8.98 16.45 -11.18
CA GLY A 15 -8.58 15.46 -12.16
C GLY A 15 -8.03 16.09 -13.44
N PRO A 16 -7.52 15.25 -14.35
CA PRO A 16 -7.01 15.70 -15.63
C PRO A 16 -8.13 16.31 -16.50
N PRO A 17 -7.80 17.28 -17.38
CA PRO A 17 -8.71 17.73 -18.43
C PRO A 17 -9.32 16.56 -19.22
N GLN A 18 -10.55 16.75 -19.69
CA GLN A 18 -11.22 15.76 -20.51
C GLN A 18 -10.40 15.44 -21.77
N GLY A 19 -10.23 14.16 -22.08
CA GLY A 19 -9.48 13.71 -23.26
C GLY A 19 -7.96 13.65 -23.09
N LEU A 20 -7.37 14.28 -22.06
CA LEU A 20 -5.92 14.33 -21.86
C LEU A 20 -5.29 12.93 -21.81
N LEU A 21 -5.86 12.02 -21.02
CA LEU A 21 -5.28 10.67 -20.90
C LEU A 21 -5.28 9.92 -22.23
N ALA A 22 -6.35 10.06 -23.03
CA ALA A 22 -6.43 9.46 -24.36
C ALA A 22 -5.41 10.08 -25.34
N GLU A 23 -5.19 11.40 -25.24
CA GLU A 23 -4.18 12.12 -26.00
C GLU A 23 -2.77 11.64 -25.69
N VAL A 24 -2.43 11.52 -24.39
CA VAL A 24 -1.14 10.98 -23.94
C VAL A 24 -0.91 9.56 -24.48
N LEU A 25 -1.92 8.69 -24.45
CA LEU A 25 -1.82 7.34 -24.99
C LEU A 25 -1.58 7.33 -26.51
N ARG A 26 -2.23 8.24 -27.24
CA ARG A 26 -2.03 8.40 -28.70
C ARG A 26 -0.60 8.81 -29.03
N HIS A 27 -0.04 9.74 -28.26
CA HIS A 27 1.37 10.15 -28.40
C HIS A 27 2.32 8.99 -28.07
N ALA A 28 2.05 8.28 -26.98
CA ALA A 28 2.87 7.14 -26.54
C ALA A 28 2.93 6.03 -27.60
N LEU A 29 1.82 5.75 -28.29
CA LEU A 29 1.73 4.72 -29.34
C LEU A 29 2.01 5.24 -30.75
N SER A 30 2.35 6.53 -30.91
CA SER A 30 2.55 7.17 -32.24
C SER A 30 3.65 6.52 -33.10
N ARG A 31 4.57 5.78 -32.46
CA ARG A 31 5.70 5.09 -33.11
C ARG A 31 5.66 3.58 -32.92
N GLY A 32 4.51 3.03 -32.52
CA GLY A 32 4.30 1.61 -32.25
C GLY A 32 4.37 1.26 -30.77
N GLY A 33 4.28 -0.04 -30.50
CA GLY A 33 4.01 -0.57 -29.16
C GLY A 33 2.71 -1.38 -29.19
N ASP A 34 2.66 -2.45 -28.42
CA ASP A 34 1.47 -3.32 -28.38
C ASP A 34 0.38 -2.69 -27.51
N ARG A 35 0.81 -1.90 -26.53
CA ARG A 35 -0.05 -1.31 -25.51
C ARG A 35 0.65 -0.15 -24.80
N ALA A 36 -0.13 0.80 -24.30
CA ALA A 36 0.34 1.82 -23.37
C ALA A 36 -0.66 2.09 -22.25
N ASP A 37 -0.15 2.52 -21.10
CA ASP A 37 -0.94 3.10 -20.01
C ASP A 37 -0.38 4.43 -19.55
N VAL A 38 -1.26 5.23 -18.95
CA VAL A 38 -0.94 6.48 -18.26
C VAL A 38 -1.56 6.42 -16.86
N PHE A 39 -0.81 6.87 -15.87
CA PHE A 39 -1.23 6.92 -14.47
C PHE A 39 -0.86 8.28 -13.88
N LEU A 40 -1.84 8.99 -13.34
CA LEU A 40 -1.67 10.25 -12.64
C LEU A 40 -2.01 10.07 -11.16
N GLU A 41 -1.30 10.81 -10.31
CA GLU A 41 -1.46 10.78 -8.87
C GLU A 41 -1.43 12.19 -8.29
N HIS A 42 -2.31 12.43 -7.34
CA HIS A 42 -2.25 13.56 -6.43
C HIS A 42 -2.47 13.05 -5.01
N LYS A 43 -1.44 13.12 -4.18
CA LYS A 43 -1.44 12.60 -2.81
C LYS A 43 -1.05 13.70 -1.83
N VAL A 44 -1.91 13.94 -0.86
CA VAL A 44 -1.62 14.80 0.29
C VAL A 44 -1.34 13.92 1.49
N SER A 45 -0.28 14.21 2.23
CA SER A 45 0.11 13.44 3.42
C SER A 45 0.37 14.34 4.63
N LEU A 46 0.15 13.76 5.80
CA LEU A 46 0.51 14.30 7.10
C LEU A 46 1.10 13.17 7.93
N SER A 47 2.27 13.37 8.51
CA SER A 47 2.86 12.42 9.46
C SER A 47 3.41 13.13 10.67
N LEU A 48 3.14 12.59 11.85
CA LEU A 48 3.68 13.07 13.11
C LEU A 48 4.38 11.92 13.83
N ARG A 49 5.49 12.20 14.51
CA ARG A 49 6.19 11.26 15.36
C ARG A 49 6.33 11.83 16.77
N LEU A 50 5.99 11.00 17.75
CA LEU A 50 6.23 11.26 19.16
C LEU A 50 7.31 10.32 19.67
N GLU A 51 8.23 10.88 20.43
CA GLU A 51 9.22 10.16 21.21
C GLU A 51 9.33 10.82 22.60
N ASP A 52 9.29 9.99 23.64
CA ASP A 52 9.46 10.42 25.04
C ASP A 52 8.61 11.62 25.47
N GLY A 53 7.30 11.51 25.22
CA GLY A 53 6.29 12.51 25.62
C GLY A 53 6.27 13.77 24.77
N LYS A 54 7.11 13.87 23.73
CA LYS A 54 7.22 15.03 22.85
C LYS A 54 7.00 14.66 21.40
N VAL A 55 6.25 15.49 20.69
CA VAL A 55 6.15 15.40 19.24
C VAL A 55 7.43 16.00 18.66
N GLU A 56 8.32 15.15 18.17
CA GLU A 56 9.64 15.53 17.65
C GLU A 56 9.57 15.90 16.16
N GLU A 57 8.61 15.35 15.43
CA GLU A 57 8.50 15.54 13.98
C GLU A 57 7.05 15.73 13.56
N ALA A 58 6.82 16.69 12.66
CA ALA A 58 5.56 16.91 11.96
C ALA A 58 5.86 17.27 10.50
N LEU A 59 5.56 16.35 9.58
CA LEU A 59 5.76 16.53 8.15
C LEU A 59 4.40 16.59 7.44
N SER A 60 4.29 17.49 6.48
CA SER A 60 3.17 17.46 5.53
C SER A 60 3.72 17.61 4.12
N GLY A 61 3.22 16.77 3.22
CA GLY A 61 3.68 16.67 1.85
C GLY A 61 2.53 16.69 0.86
N VAL A 62 2.86 17.07 -0.37
CA VAL A 62 2.02 16.85 -1.54
C VAL A 62 2.89 16.22 -2.61
N ASP A 63 2.52 15.02 -3.05
CA ASP A 63 3.09 14.35 -4.22
C ASP A 63 2.11 14.51 -5.38
N VAL A 64 2.57 15.09 -6.48
CA VAL A 64 1.79 15.25 -7.71
C VAL A 64 2.65 14.81 -8.88
N GLY A 65 2.09 13.97 -9.74
CA GLY A 65 2.77 13.61 -10.97
C GLY A 65 2.05 12.58 -11.80
N GLY A 66 2.71 12.20 -12.89
CA GLY A 66 2.18 11.24 -13.83
C GLY A 66 3.28 10.35 -14.42
N SER A 67 2.87 9.18 -14.89
CA SER A 67 3.72 8.26 -15.63
C SER A 67 3.05 7.73 -16.87
N VAL A 68 3.89 7.35 -17.82
CA VAL A 68 3.50 6.69 -19.06
C VAL A 68 4.32 5.43 -19.19
N ARG A 69 3.64 4.34 -19.55
CA ARG A 69 4.26 3.04 -19.79
C ARG A 69 3.90 2.56 -21.20
N ILE A 70 4.89 2.16 -21.99
CA ILE A 70 4.72 1.53 -23.31
C ILE A 70 5.23 0.09 -23.23
N ILE A 71 4.42 -0.85 -23.69
CA ILE A 71 4.67 -2.28 -23.63
C ILE A 71 4.85 -2.82 -25.06
N ARG A 72 5.86 -3.67 -25.26
CA ARG A 72 6.03 -4.50 -26.47
C ARG A 72 6.50 -5.89 -26.06
N GLY A 73 5.66 -6.90 -26.24
CA GLY A 73 5.87 -8.22 -25.65
C GLY A 73 6.13 -8.08 -24.14
N LEU A 74 7.24 -8.64 -23.66
CA LEU A 74 7.67 -8.54 -22.26
C LEU A 74 8.51 -7.30 -21.94
N SER A 75 8.87 -6.51 -22.94
CA SER A 75 9.66 -5.30 -22.75
C SER A 75 8.78 -4.12 -22.38
N THR A 76 9.21 -3.38 -21.37
CA THR A 76 8.51 -2.20 -20.85
C THR A 76 9.42 -0.99 -20.96
N ARG A 77 8.89 0.11 -21.51
CA ARG A 77 9.48 1.44 -21.38
C ARG A 77 8.59 2.27 -20.50
N PHE A 78 9.23 3.02 -19.61
CA PHE A 78 8.54 3.74 -18.56
C PHE A 78 9.27 5.03 -18.30
N GLY A 79 8.50 6.08 -18.06
CA GLY A 79 9.00 7.32 -17.53
C GLY A 79 7.90 8.01 -16.73
N TYR A 80 8.32 8.98 -15.93
CA TYR A 80 7.45 9.74 -15.07
C TYR A 80 7.87 11.20 -15.06
N VAL A 81 6.96 12.06 -14.61
CA VAL A 81 7.18 13.49 -14.37
C VAL A 81 6.47 13.89 -13.08
N ASP A 82 7.09 14.75 -12.27
CA ASP A 82 6.48 15.36 -11.07
C ASP A 82 5.52 16.51 -11.48
N ALA A 83 4.65 16.24 -12.44
CA ALA A 83 3.79 17.19 -13.13
C ALA A 83 2.54 16.47 -13.67
N VAL A 84 1.40 17.17 -13.70
CA VAL A 84 0.13 16.67 -14.31
C VAL A 84 -0.34 17.57 -15.45
N GLU A 85 0.46 18.56 -15.81
CA GLU A 85 0.23 19.47 -16.91
C GLU A 85 0.34 18.71 -18.25
N GLU A 86 -0.62 18.99 -19.13
CA GLU A 86 -0.71 18.39 -20.47
C GLU A 86 0.62 18.42 -21.22
N ALA A 87 1.26 19.60 -21.30
CA ALA A 87 2.52 19.74 -22.01
C ALA A 87 3.65 18.85 -21.44
N ALA A 88 3.68 18.58 -20.13
CA ALA A 88 4.68 17.71 -19.53
C ALA A 88 4.39 16.24 -19.86
N LEU A 89 3.14 15.81 -19.77
CA LEU A 89 2.72 14.44 -20.05
C LEU A 89 2.85 14.07 -21.54
N LEU A 90 2.53 15.00 -22.44
CA LEU A 90 2.71 14.79 -23.89
C LEU A 90 4.19 14.73 -24.28
N ARG A 91 5.03 15.59 -23.71
CA ARG A 91 6.49 15.50 -23.91
C ARG A 91 7.03 14.16 -23.42
N LEU A 92 6.63 13.72 -22.23
CA LEU A 92 7.01 12.41 -21.69
C LEU A 92 6.62 11.27 -22.64
N ALA A 93 5.37 11.27 -23.13
CA ALA A 93 4.88 10.27 -24.07
C ALA A 93 5.66 10.28 -25.39
N ASP A 94 5.94 11.45 -25.95
CA ASP A 94 6.73 11.61 -27.18
C ASP A 94 8.17 11.12 -27.03
N ASP A 95 8.83 11.44 -25.91
CA ASP A 95 10.20 11.02 -25.64
C ASP A 95 10.29 9.50 -25.45
N LEU A 96 9.33 8.91 -24.75
CA LEU A 96 9.21 7.45 -24.66
C LEU A 96 8.93 6.83 -26.02
N ALA A 97 8.04 7.39 -26.84
CA ALA A 97 7.76 6.90 -28.19
C ALA A 97 9.00 6.99 -29.11
N ARG A 98 9.82 8.03 -28.99
CA ARG A 98 11.08 8.18 -29.77
C ARG A 98 12.14 7.18 -29.35
N SER A 99 12.23 6.85 -28.07
CA SER A 99 13.15 5.83 -27.55
C SER A 99 12.87 4.41 -28.08
N ASP A 100 11.80 4.22 -28.87
CA ASP A 100 11.43 2.94 -29.49
C ASP A 100 12.30 2.55 -30.70
N ALA A 101 12.96 3.53 -31.29
CA ALA A 101 13.77 3.32 -32.47
C ALA A 101 15.08 2.59 -32.10
N GLY A 102 15.03 1.26 -31.94
CA GLY A 102 16.21 0.41 -31.93
C GLY A 102 16.36 -0.60 -30.79
N VAL A 103 15.35 -0.82 -29.93
CA VAL A 103 15.44 -1.85 -28.88
C VAL A 103 14.95 -3.21 -29.41
N PRO A 104 15.82 -4.25 -29.49
CA PRO A 104 15.42 -5.55 -29.99
C PRO A 104 14.42 -6.24 -29.04
N PRO A 105 13.45 -7.02 -29.57
CA PRO A 105 12.31 -7.56 -28.84
C PRO A 105 12.64 -8.57 -27.72
N ASN A 106 13.91 -8.95 -27.54
CA ASN A 106 14.37 -9.93 -26.55
C ASN A 106 15.29 -9.36 -25.46
N SER A 107 15.43 -8.03 -25.33
CA SER A 107 16.09 -7.50 -24.13
C SER A 107 15.06 -7.41 -22.99
N ILE A 108 15.18 -8.30 -22.00
CA ILE A 108 14.80 -7.95 -20.63
C ILE A 108 15.82 -6.90 -20.19
N ALA A 109 15.64 -5.67 -20.65
CA ALA A 109 16.44 -4.54 -20.20
C ALA A 109 15.89 -4.11 -18.83
N THR A 110 16.24 -4.87 -17.79
CA THR A 110 16.56 -4.29 -16.49
C THR A 110 17.80 -3.41 -16.65
N ARG A 111 17.71 -2.35 -17.46
CA ARG A 111 18.67 -1.24 -17.39
C ARG A 111 18.02 -0.16 -16.55
N SER A 112 18.26 -0.33 -15.25
CA SER A 112 18.18 0.67 -14.19
C SER A 112 19.17 1.82 -14.47
N SER A 113 19.00 2.53 -15.57
CA SER A 113 19.77 3.71 -15.91
C SER A 113 18.90 4.68 -16.69
N LEU A 114 17.94 5.30 -15.99
CA LEU A 114 17.50 6.63 -16.40
C LEU A 114 18.60 7.59 -15.98
N LEU A 115 19.29 8.10 -16.99
CA LEU A 115 20.20 9.23 -16.91
C LEU A 115 19.44 10.37 -16.21
N MET A 116 19.85 10.72 -14.98
CA MET A 116 19.51 12.00 -14.35
C MET A 116 20.10 13.11 -15.22
N LEU A 117 19.35 13.57 -16.23
CA LEU A 117 19.58 14.88 -16.82
C LEU A 117 18.89 15.90 -15.92
N SER A 118 19.52 16.20 -14.79
CA SER A 118 19.32 17.49 -14.13
C SER A 118 19.86 18.56 -15.09
N ALA A 119 19.01 19.04 -15.99
CA ALA A 119 19.26 20.31 -16.66
C ALA A 119 19.18 21.37 -15.57
N GLY A 120 20.35 21.79 -15.07
CA GLY A 120 20.48 22.92 -14.18
C GLY A 120 19.77 24.11 -14.81
N HIS A 121 18.66 24.52 -14.19
CA HIS A 121 18.19 25.89 -14.36
C HIS A 121 18.97 26.74 -13.37
N GLU A 122 20.14 27.22 -13.83
CA GLU A 122 20.60 28.55 -13.42
C GLU A 122 19.60 29.54 -14.01
N GLY A 123 18.60 29.85 -13.21
CA GLY A 123 17.52 30.78 -13.55
C GLY A 123 16.91 31.26 -12.26
N THR A 124 17.52 32.31 -11.70
CA THR A 124 16.88 33.17 -10.72
C THR A 124 15.65 33.82 -11.37
N GLU A 125 14.52 33.13 -11.34
CA GLU A 125 13.21 33.76 -11.52
C GLU A 125 12.44 33.63 -10.23
N GLN A 126 12.26 34.79 -9.59
CA GLN A 126 11.37 34.99 -8.46
C GLN A 126 10.02 34.36 -8.78
N TRP A 127 9.63 33.37 -7.98
CA TRP A 127 8.26 32.90 -7.90
C TRP A 127 7.37 34.07 -7.41
N GLN A 128 6.93 34.92 -8.33
CA GLN A 128 5.87 35.89 -8.10
C GLN A 128 4.54 35.32 -8.59
N GLY A 129 4.19 34.14 -8.08
CA GLY A 129 2.80 33.74 -7.96
C GLY A 129 2.17 34.51 -6.81
N ARG A 130 1.83 35.80 -7.03
CA ARG A 130 0.94 36.54 -6.11
C ARG A 130 -0.43 35.86 -6.11
N SER A 131 -0.63 34.88 -5.23
CA SER A 131 -1.95 34.59 -4.70
C SER A 131 -2.29 35.68 -3.69
N GLN A 132 -2.68 36.86 -4.18
CA GLN A 132 -3.40 37.81 -3.32
C GLN A 132 -4.81 37.27 -3.10
N GLY A 133 -5.01 36.63 -1.95
CA GLY A 133 -6.34 36.40 -1.37
C GLY A 133 -6.68 34.95 -0.98
N ARG A 134 -6.83 34.75 0.34
CA ARG A 134 -7.44 33.61 1.08
C ARG A 134 -6.58 32.38 1.37
N GLY A 135 -5.72 32.53 2.37
CA GLY A 135 -5.02 31.45 3.09
C GLY A 135 -5.51 31.24 4.53
N SER A 136 -6.81 31.34 4.84
CA SER A 136 -7.28 31.07 6.21
C SER A 136 -7.82 29.65 6.39
N GLU A 137 -8.78 29.20 5.58
CA GLU A 137 -9.49 27.92 5.84
C GLU A 137 -8.63 26.65 5.64
N ARG A 138 -7.72 26.63 4.66
CA ARG A 138 -6.86 25.45 4.38
C ARG A 138 -5.75 25.28 5.42
N ASP A 139 -5.15 26.39 5.81
CA ASP A 139 -4.14 26.41 6.85
C ASP A 139 -4.80 26.04 8.18
N ASP A 140 -5.96 26.62 8.52
CA ASP A 140 -6.72 26.30 9.73
C ASP A 140 -7.09 24.80 9.82
N HIS A 141 -7.52 24.18 8.72
CA HIS A 141 -7.85 22.74 8.69
C HIS A 141 -6.61 21.85 8.83
N ARG A 142 -5.48 22.20 8.20
CA ARG A 142 -4.23 21.41 8.36
C ARG A 142 -3.68 21.56 9.78
N PHE A 143 -3.72 22.77 10.33
CA PHE A 143 -3.33 23.03 11.72
C PHE A 143 -4.25 22.31 12.71
N SER A 144 -5.55 22.20 12.44
CA SER A 144 -6.48 21.44 13.30
C SER A 144 -6.22 19.93 13.25
N ARG A 145 -5.94 19.36 12.06
CA ARG A 145 -5.56 17.94 11.90
C ARG A 145 -4.27 17.58 12.65
N ALA A 146 -3.22 18.38 12.50
CA ALA A 146 -1.96 18.13 13.18
C ALA A 146 -2.11 18.21 14.72
N ARG A 147 -2.95 19.14 15.22
CA ARG A 147 -3.26 19.22 16.65
C ARG A 147 -4.00 17.98 17.16
N LEU A 148 -5.01 17.51 16.42
CA LEU A 148 -5.75 16.30 16.78
C LEU A 148 -4.84 15.07 16.78
N ALA A 149 -4.01 14.91 15.75
CA ALA A 149 -3.00 13.85 15.69
C ALA A 149 -2.04 13.89 16.89
N ALA A 150 -1.56 15.08 17.27
CA ALA A 150 -0.72 15.25 18.45
C ALA A 150 -1.46 14.87 19.76
N THR A 151 -2.77 15.11 19.86
CA THR A 151 -3.58 14.66 21.00
C THR A 151 -3.62 13.14 21.10
N TRP A 152 -3.85 12.43 19.99
CA TRP A 152 -3.81 10.95 20.00
C TRP A 152 -2.42 10.43 20.36
N LEU A 153 -1.35 11.01 19.81
CA LEU A 153 0.01 10.58 20.13
C LEU A 153 0.33 10.74 21.61
N ARG A 154 -0.07 11.86 22.24
CA ARG A 154 0.11 12.07 23.69
C ARG A 154 -0.70 11.08 24.51
N LEU A 155 -1.96 10.86 24.13
CA LEU A 155 -2.81 9.86 24.79
C LEU A 155 -2.18 8.46 24.73
N VAL A 156 -1.57 8.09 23.60
CA VAL A 156 -0.84 6.81 23.47
C VAL A 156 0.34 6.74 24.44
N ASP A 157 1.17 7.78 24.54
CA ASP A 157 2.31 7.83 25.46
C ASP A 157 1.86 7.72 26.93
N GLU A 158 0.88 8.54 27.32
CA GLU A 158 0.33 8.58 28.68
C GLU A 158 -0.25 7.22 29.10
N GLU A 159 -1.12 6.63 28.27
CA GLU A 159 -1.78 5.35 28.57
C GLU A 159 -0.80 4.17 28.59
N ALA A 160 0.21 4.17 27.72
CA ALA A 160 1.25 3.15 27.71
C ALA A 160 2.12 3.23 28.98
N ARG A 161 2.58 4.43 29.35
CA ARG A 161 3.40 4.64 30.57
C ARG A 161 2.63 4.39 31.86
N ALA A 162 1.32 4.65 31.87
CA ALA A 162 0.45 4.37 33.01
C ALA A 162 0.34 2.86 33.34
N GLN A 163 0.71 1.96 32.42
CA GLN A 163 0.63 0.52 32.68
C GLN A 163 1.67 0.02 33.70
N SER A 164 2.88 0.58 33.72
CA SER A 164 3.94 0.17 34.63
C SER A 164 5.15 1.11 34.59
N ALA A 165 5.83 1.29 35.73
CA ALA A 165 7.13 1.97 35.79
C ALA A 165 8.27 1.23 35.06
N GLU A 166 8.04 -0.01 34.63
CA GLU A 166 8.94 -0.76 33.77
C GLU A 166 8.90 -0.26 32.31
N VAL A 167 7.86 0.47 31.90
CA VAL A 167 7.81 1.13 30.59
C VAL A 167 8.78 2.31 30.59
N ARG A 168 9.85 2.22 29.78
CA ARG A 168 10.93 3.22 29.75
C ARG A 168 10.82 4.17 28.57
N GLN A 169 10.50 3.64 27.39
CA GLN A 169 10.41 4.42 26.17
C GLN A 169 9.11 4.10 25.45
N VAL A 170 8.48 5.14 24.91
CA VAL A 170 7.34 5.02 24.02
C VAL A 170 7.62 5.85 22.78
N THR A 171 7.51 5.22 21.62
CA THR A 171 7.53 5.89 20.32
C THR A 171 6.19 5.65 19.66
N ALA A 172 5.53 6.73 19.24
CA ALA A 172 4.26 6.65 18.53
C ALA A 172 4.35 7.43 17.22
N ALA A 173 3.68 6.94 16.18
CA ALA A 173 3.65 7.58 14.88
C ALA A 173 2.21 7.65 14.38
N PHE A 174 1.84 8.81 13.84
CA PHE A 174 0.60 9.03 13.12
C PHE A 174 0.94 9.26 11.66
N GLY A 175 0.21 8.62 10.76
CA GLY A 175 0.29 8.87 9.32
C GLY A 175 -1.11 8.97 8.73
N GLU A 176 -1.34 10.00 7.92
CA GLU A 176 -2.55 10.19 7.13
C GLU A 176 -2.19 10.50 5.69
N SER A 177 -2.94 9.94 4.74
CA SER A 177 -2.87 10.32 3.34
C SER A 177 -4.23 10.27 2.66
N LEU A 178 -4.48 11.26 1.80
CA LEU A 178 -5.54 11.27 0.81
C LEU A 178 -4.87 11.20 -0.57
N GLN A 179 -5.03 10.07 -1.25
CA GLN A 179 -4.47 9.80 -2.57
C GLN A 179 -5.61 9.75 -3.59
N ARG A 180 -5.52 10.56 -4.63
CA ARG A 180 -6.40 10.48 -5.81
C ARG A 180 -5.59 10.03 -7.00
N VAL A 181 -6.13 9.07 -7.74
CA VAL A 181 -5.46 8.48 -8.90
C VAL A 181 -6.38 8.49 -10.10
N TRP A 182 -5.79 8.67 -11.28
CA TRP A 182 -6.46 8.56 -12.56
C TRP A 182 -5.60 7.72 -13.48
N MET A 183 -6.20 6.78 -14.17
CA MET A 183 -5.47 5.92 -15.10
C MET A 183 -6.26 5.69 -16.36
N ALA A 184 -5.53 5.53 -17.45
CA ALA A 184 -6.09 5.06 -18.70
C ALA A 184 -5.14 4.07 -19.35
N ASP A 185 -5.73 3.18 -20.14
CA ASP A 185 -5.02 2.22 -20.93
C ASP A 185 -5.53 2.23 -22.37
N SER A 186 -4.62 1.95 -23.31
CA SER A 186 -4.91 1.83 -24.75
C SER A 186 -5.96 0.77 -25.12
N SER A 187 -6.34 -0.13 -24.21
CA SER A 187 -7.47 -1.07 -24.34
C SER A 187 -8.82 -0.43 -23.95
N GLU A 188 -8.94 0.89 -24.05
CA GLU A 188 -10.14 1.68 -23.74
C GLU A 188 -10.61 1.61 -22.28
N VAL A 189 -9.70 1.30 -21.35
CA VAL A 189 -10.00 1.37 -19.91
C VAL A 189 -9.64 2.75 -19.40
N MET A 190 -10.57 3.38 -18.69
CA MET A 190 -10.34 4.60 -17.92
C MET A 190 -10.93 4.42 -16.53
N ALA A 191 -10.16 4.72 -15.50
CA ALA A 191 -10.60 4.58 -14.13
C ALA A 191 -10.00 5.67 -13.23
N SER A 192 -10.64 5.91 -12.10
CA SER A 192 -10.13 6.74 -11.03
C SER A 192 -10.48 6.14 -9.68
N ASP A 193 -9.71 6.50 -8.66
CA ASP A 193 -9.95 6.06 -7.29
C ASP A 193 -9.53 7.17 -6.30
N THR A 194 -10.21 7.21 -5.15
CA THR A 194 -9.87 8.06 -4.01
C THR A 194 -9.62 7.18 -2.81
N ARG A 195 -8.40 7.25 -2.29
CA ARG A 195 -7.88 6.34 -1.27
C ARG A 195 -7.44 7.14 -0.06
N VAL A 196 -8.18 6.99 1.03
CA VAL A 196 -7.83 7.57 2.33
C VAL A 196 -7.16 6.51 3.18
N ARG A 197 -6.08 6.86 3.87
CA ARG A 197 -5.41 5.99 4.84
C ARG A 197 -5.03 6.80 6.07
N LYS A 198 -5.37 6.30 7.25
CA LYS A 198 -4.94 6.84 8.54
C LYS A 198 -4.39 5.70 9.37
N MET A 199 -3.26 5.90 10.03
CA MET A 199 -2.61 4.89 10.85
C MET A 199 -2.00 5.51 12.10
N LEU A 200 -2.26 4.91 13.25
CA LEU A 200 -1.50 5.08 14.48
C LEU A 200 -0.68 3.82 14.71
N ALA A 201 0.62 3.97 14.88
CA ALA A 201 1.52 2.90 15.26
C ALA A 201 2.20 3.25 16.58
N VAL A 202 2.36 2.26 17.46
CA VAL A 202 3.04 2.44 18.74
C VAL A 202 4.08 1.34 18.95
N THR A 203 5.24 1.73 19.46
CA THR A 203 6.27 0.84 19.97
C THR A 203 6.52 1.21 21.42
N VAL A 204 6.34 0.24 22.31
CA VAL A 204 6.58 0.38 23.76
C VAL A 204 7.76 -0.48 24.15
N MET A 205 8.75 0.12 24.81
CA MET A 205 9.89 -0.58 25.38
C MET A 205 9.72 -0.69 26.90
N ALA A 206 9.75 -1.92 27.40
CA ALA A 206 9.76 -2.22 28.82
C ALA A 206 11.12 -2.78 29.25
N GLN A 207 11.57 -2.45 30.47
CA GLN A 207 12.88 -2.85 30.98
C GLN A 207 12.81 -3.28 32.45
N ARG A 208 13.41 -4.44 32.75
CA ARG A 208 13.64 -4.96 34.11
C ARG A 208 15.11 -5.35 34.27
N GLY A 209 15.85 -4.58 35.07
CA GLY A 209 17.30 -4.74 35.16
C GLY A 209 17.97 -4.50 33.80
N SER A 210 18.70 -5.50 33.29
CA SER A 210 19.29 -5.48 31.94
C SER A 210 18.37 -6.04 30.85
N LEU A 211 17.25 -6.67 31.20
CA LEU A 211 16.32 -7.24 30.22
C LEU A 211 15.45 -6.14 29.62
N ILE A 212 15.45 -6.06 28.29
CA ILE A 212 14.64 -5.12 27.51
C ILE A 212 13.72 -5.92 26.60
N GLN A 213 12.45 -5.55 26.57
CA GLN A 213 11.43 -6.18 25.73
C GLN A 213 10.57 -5.12 25.05
N VAL A 214 10.02 -5.47 23.88
CA VAL A 214 9.32 -4.51 23.02
C VAL A 214 7.96 -5.03 22.60
N GLY A 215 6.93 -4.23 22.81
CA GLY A 215 5.58 -4.46 22.31
C GLY A 215 5.25 -3.49 21.19
N ARG A 216 4.57 -3.99 20.16
CA ARG A 216 4.13 -3.19 19.01
C ARG A 216 2.66 -3.45 18.72
N GLU A 217 1.97 -2.38 18.37
CA GLU A 217 0.61 -2.44 17.82
C GLU A 217 0.37 -1.34 16.80
N THR A 218 -0.68 -1.54 16.00
CA THR A 218 -1.11 -0.57 14.98
C THR A 218 -2.63 -0.53 14.91
N LEU A 219 -3.17 0.67 14.73
CA LEU A 219 -4.58 0.95 14.48
C LEU A 219 -4.67 1.69 13.14
N ALA A 220 -5.50 1.21 12.22
CA ALA A 220 -5.58 1.75 10.88
C ALA A 220 -7.04 1.92 10.41
N LEU A 221 -7.28 2.95 9.62
CA LEU A 221 -8.58 3.29 9.02
C LEU A 221 -8.39 3.67 7.54
N ARG A 222 -9.41 3.42 6.72
CA ARG A 222 -9.40 3.71 5.27
C ARG A 222 -10.60 4.55 4.80
N GLU A 223 -11.25 5.27 5.71
CA GLU A 223 -12.49 5.98 5.42
C GLU A 223 -12.30 7.50 5.53
N GLU A 224 -12.89 8.25 4.59
CA GLU A 224 -12.89 9.70 4.62
C GLU A 224 -13.84 10.20 5.72
N GLY A 225 -13.45 11.27 6.43
CA GLY A 225 -14.28 11.85 7.48
C GLY A 225 -14.34 11.08 8.80
N LEU A 226 -13.87 9.83 8.86
CA LEU A 226 -13.74 9.09 10.12
C LEU A 226 -12.40 9.33 10.80
N ASP A 227 -12.44 9.53 12.10
CA ASP A 227 -11.27 9.70 12.95
C ASP A 227 -11.17 8.57 13.99
N PHE A 228 -10.02 8.48 14.67
CA PHE A 228 -9.84 7.43 15.66
C PHE A 228 -10.67 7.72 16.91
N GLU A 229 -11.51 6.75 17.27
CA GLU A 229 -12.20 6.74 18.56
C GLU A 229 -11.20 6.68 19.71
N GLU A 230 -11.38 7.54 20.71
CA GLU A 230 -10.46 7.64 21.86
C GLU A 230 -10.25 6.28 22.55
N ALA A 231 -11.34 5.52 22.75
CA ALA A 231 -11.29 4.18 23.34
C ALA A 231 -10.41 3.20 22.54
N ALA A 232 -10.38 3.31 21.21
CA ALA A 232 -9.54 2.49 20.36
C ALA A 232 -8.06 2.88 20.49
N VAL A 233 -7.75 4.18 20.61
CA VAL A 233 -6.40 4.70 20.84
C VAL A 233 -5.87 4.27 22.21
N VAL A 234 -6.70 4.34 23.25
CA VAL A 234 -6.37 3.82 24.59
C VAL A 234 -6.08 2.32 24.53
N THR A 235 -6.94 1.55 23.86
CA THR A 235 -6.76 0.10 23.71
C THR A 235 -5.45 -0.23 22.98
N LEU A 236 -5.14 0.49 21.90
CA LEU A 236 -3.89 0.37 21.15
C LEU A 236 -2.66 0.49 22.07
N ALA A 237 -2.61 1.56 22.87
CA ALA A 237 -1.50 1.84 23.78
C ALA A 237 -1.34 0.75 24.86
N ARG A 238 -2.45 0.38 25.49
CA ARG A 238 -2.47 -0.64 26.57
C ARG A 238 -2.03 -2.00 26.06
N VAL A 239 -2.53 -2.44 24.91
CA VAL A 239 -2.15 -3.74 24.34
C VAL A 239 -0.66 -3.77 23.99
N ALA A 240 -0.11 -2.70 23.40
CA ALA A 240 1.31 -2.62 23.11
C ALA A 240 2.18 -2.69 24.38
N ALA A 241 1.82 -1.95 25.42
CA ALA A 241 2.52 -1.99 26.70
C ALA A 241 2.42 -3.38 27.37
N GLN A 242 1.22 -3.97 27.39
CA GLN A 242 1.01 -5.32 27.94
C GLN A 242 1.85 -6.38 27.20
N LYS A 243 2.00 -6.29 25.87
CA LYS A 243 2.90 -7.16 25.11
C LYS A 243 4.35 -7.02 25.59
N ALA A 244 4.85 -5.79 25.73
CA ALA A 244 6.22 -5.54 26.18
C ALA A 244 6.46 -6.11 27.59
N LEU A 245 5.52 -5.84 28.51
CA LEU A 245 5.59 -6.27 29.91
C LEU A 245 5.49 -7.80 30.03
N ALA A 246 4.56 -8.45 29.33
CA ALA A 246 4.42 -9.90 29.35
C ALA A 246 5.68 -10.62 28.85
N MET A 247 6.41 -10.02 27.90
CA MET A 247 7.68 -10.58 27.43
C MET A 247 8.82 -10.47 28.44
N LEU A 248 8.76 -9.55 29.43
CA LEU A 248 9.76 -9.52 30.52
C LEU A 248 9.71 -10.77 31.39
N ASP A 249 8.55 -11.43 31.45
CA ASP A 249 8.33 -12.69 32.17
C ASP A 249 8.50 -13.93 31.27
N SER A 250 8.87 -13.73 30.00
CA SER A 250 9.00 -14.84 29.05
C SER A 250 10.21 -15.72 29.35
N ARG A 251 10.02 -17.02 29.17
CA ARG A 251 11.11 -18.02 29.18
C ARG A 251 11.60 -18.26 27.74
N PRO A 252 12.83 -18.77 27.56
CA PRO A 252 13.31 -19.20 26.25
C PRO A 252 12.32 -20.16 25.57
N ALA A 253 12.07 -19.94 24.29
CA ALA A 253 11.21 -20.81 23.51
C ALA A 253 11.86 -22.19 23.32
N PRO A 254 11.07 -23.29 23.30
CA PRO A 254 11.59 -24.61 22.99
C PRO A 254 12.11 -24.67 21.53
N GLY A 255 13.18 -25.44 21.30
CA GLY A 255 13.74 -25.68 19.98
C GLY A 255 13.32 -27.01 19.39
N GLY A 256 13.27 -27.09 18.06
CA GLY A 256 13.00 -28.32 17.32
C GLY A 256 11.65 -28.33 16.60
N ARG A 257 11.36 -29.44 15.91
CA ARG A 257 10.10 -29.63 15.18
C ARG A 257 8.98 -29.90 16.18
N MET A 258 7.95 -29.07 16.18
CA MET A 258 6.75 -29.23 17.00
C MET A 258 5.53 -28.66 16.27
N ALA A 259 4.34 -28.97 16.79
CA ALA A 259 3.12 -28.34 16.31
C ALA A 259 3.08 -26.86 16.71
N VAL A 260 2.48 -26.04 15.86
CA VAL A 260 2.26 -24.62 16.11
C VAL A 260 0.81 -24.31 15.78
N VAL A 261 0.06 -23.82 16.76
CA VAL A 261 -1.29 -23.31 16.58
C VAL A 261 -1.19 -21.80 16.37
N LEU A 262 -1.59 -21.32 15.19
CA LEU A 262 -1.59 -19.90 14.86
C LEU A 262 -2.95 -19.29 15.19
N ALA A 263 -2.96 -18.18 15.92
CA ALA A 263 -4.18 -17.42 16.13
C ALA A 263 -4.65 -16.72 14.84
N LYS A 264 -5.96 -16.50 14.72
CA LYS A 264 -6.56 -15.71 13.63
C LYS A 264 -6.01 -14.28 13.60
N GLY A 265 -6.16 -13.60 12.45
CA GLY A 265 -5.61 -12.26 12.23
C GLY A 265 -4.17 -12.36 11.72
N PHE A 266 -3.19 -12.01 12.54
CA PHE A 266 -1.77 -12.03 12.15
C PHE A 266 -1.23 -13.41 11.76
N GLY A 267 -1.91 -14.52 12.10
CA GLY A 267 -1.59 -15.84 11.53
C GLY A 267 -1.59 -15.86 10.00
N GLY A 268 -2.28 -14.91 9.35
CA GLY A 268 -2.25 -14.71 7.90
C GLY A 268 -0.88 -14.31 7.34
N VAL A 269 0.06 -13.83 8.17
CA VAL A 269 1.45 -13.58 7.73
C VAL A 269 2.09 -14.86 7.20
N LEU A 270 1.78 -16.02 7.79
CA LEU A 270 2.27 -17.30 7.26
C LEU A 270 1.84 -17.48 5.80
N PHE A 271 0.59 -17.15 5.47
CA PHE A 271 0.10 -17.27 4.10
C PHE A 271 0.74 -16.25 3.17
N HIS A 272 0.87 -15.00 3.63
CA HIS A 272 1.52 -13.91 2.90
C HIS A 272 2.91 -14.31 2.41
N GLU A 273 3.71 -14.86 3.32
CA GLU A 273 5.07 -15.30 3.05
C GLU A 273 5.06 -16.62 2.27
N ALA A 274 4.52 -17.69 2.85
CA ALA A 274 4.70 -19.05 2.34
C ALA A 274 4.08 -19.27 0.95
N CYS A 275 3.02 -18.55 0.63
CA CYS A 275 2.27 -18.73 -0.61
C CYS A 275 2.06 -17.42 -1.36
N GLY A 276 1.73 -16.33 -0.66
CA GLY A 276 1.24 -15.08 -1.25
C GLY A 276 2.15 -14.55 -2.35
N HIS A 277 3.41 -14.26 -2.01
CA HIS A 277 4.40 -13.81 -3.00
C HIS A 277 4.68 -14.86 -4.08
N GLY A 278 4.76 -16.14 -3.71
CA GLY A 278 4.96 -17.23 -4.67
C GLY A 278 3.84 -17.34 -5.72
N LEU A 279 2.65 -16.80 -5.43
CA LEU A 279 1.49 -16.79 -6.33
C LEU A 279 1.36 -15.50 -7.14
N GLU A 280 2.28 -14.54 -7.01
CA GLU A 280 2.37 -13.36 -7.87
C GLU A 280 2.93 -13.77 -9.25
N ALA A 281 2.21 -13.41 -10.31
CA ALA A 281 2.42 -13.92 -11.66
C ALA A 281 3.77 -13.53 -12.29
N ASP A 282 4.47 -12.53 -11.76
CA ASP A 282 5.80 -12.19 -12.23
C ASP A 282 6.85 -13.21 -11.78
N TYR A 283 6.71 -13.80 -10.58
CA TYR A 283 7.54 -14.96 -10.18
C TYR A 283 7.21 -16.21 -11.00
N ILE A 284 5.93 -16.43 -11.33
CA ILE A 284 5.50 -17.53 -12.21
C ILE A 284 6.12 -17.37 -13.60
N LEU A 285 5.99 -16.19 -14.21
CA LEU A 285 6.54 -15.90 -15.53
C LEU A 285 8.07 -16.04 -15.56
N LYS A 286 8.77 -15.61 -14.51
CA LYS A 286 10.22 -15.75 -14.36
C LYS A 286 10.67 -17.19 -14.05
N LYS A 287 9.72 -18.13 -13.84
CA LYS A 287 9.98 -19.50 -13.35
C LYS A 287 10.78 -19.53 -12.05
N ALA A 288 10.54 -18.55 -11.19
CA ALA A 288 11.22 -18.37 -9.90
C ALA A 288 10.34 -18.82 -8.72
N SER A 289 9.12 -19.28 -8.98
CA SER A 289 8.17 -19.74 -7.97
C SER A 289 8.01 -21.25 -7.99
N VAL A 290 7.94 -21.85 -6.80
CA VAL A 290 7.61 -23.29 -6.60
C VAL A 290 6.20 -23.65 -7.07
N TRP A 291 5.36 -22.64 -7.31
CA TRP A 291 3.98 -22.77 -7.72
C TRP A 291 3.81 -22.86 -9.24
N GLU A 292 4.87 -22.65 -10.03
CA GLU A 292 4.80 -22.72 -11.50
C GLU A 292 4.21 -24.06 -11.99
N GLY A 293 3.22 -23.99 -12.89
CA GLY A 293 2.54 -25.16 -13.44
C GLY A 293 1.69 -25.97 -12.44
N ARG A 294 1.43 -25.46 -11.23
CA ARG A 294 0.71 -26.20 -10.18
C ARG A 294 -0.80 -25.99 -10.16
N ILE A 295 -1.37 -25.14 -11.02
CA ILE A 295 -2.83 -24.97 -11.11
C ILE A 295 -3.50 -26.33 -11.36
N GLY A 296 -4.54 -26.63 -10.59
CA GLY A 296 -5.25 -27.91 -10.59
C GLY A 296 -4.60 -29.01 -9.74
N GLN A 297 -3.43 -28.77 -9.15
CA GLN A 297 -2.75 -29.74 -8.27
C GLN A 297 -3.09 -29.50 -6.80
N ARG A 298 -3.08 -30.59 -6.02
CA ARG A 298 -3.17 -30.51 -4.57
C ARG A 298 -1.85 -30.02 -3.98
N VAL A 299 -1.94 -28.98 -3.17
CA VAL A 299 -0.78 -28.28 -2.59
C VAL A 299 -0.89 -28.10 -1.07
N ALA A 300 -2.07 -28.31 -0.52
CA ALA A 300 -2.33 -28.27 0.91
C ALA A 300 -3.40 -29.31 1.32
N GLY A 301 -3.68 -29.39 2.62
CA GLY A 301 -4.80 -30.18 3.14
C GLY A 301 -6.14 -29.74 2.54
N ASP A 302 -7.12 -30.64 2.48
CA ASP A 302 -8.45 -30.39 1.94
C ASP A 302 -9.26 -29.33 2.68
N HIS A 303 -8.92 -29.05 3.94
CA HIS A 303 -9.49 -27.97 4.75
C HIS A 303 -8.90 -26.58 4.43
N VAL A 304 -7.91 -26.48 3.54
CA VAL A 304 -7.25 -25.20 3.25
C VAL A 304 -7.96 -24.49 2.10
N PHE A 305 -8.51 -23.33 2.44
CA PHE A 305 -9.07 -22.36 1.50
C PHE A 305 -8.30 -21.06 1.68
N ALA A 306 -7.87 -20.44 0.58
CA ALA A 306 -7.06 -19.24 0.65
C ALA A 306 -7.40 -18.26 -0.47
N TYR A 307 -7.48 -16.98 -0.10
CA TYR A 307 -8.02 -15.92 -0.94
C TYR A 307 -7.13 -14.68 -0.88
N ASP A 308 -7.17 -13.90 -1.95
CA ASP A 308 -6.76 -12.50 -1.95
C ASP A 308 -7.96 -11.65 -2.36
N ASP A 309 -8.37 -10.70 -1.53
CA ASP A 309 -9.61 -9.94 -1.74
C ASP A 309 -9.40 -8.44 -1.72
N GLY A 310 -9.39 -7.82 -2.90
CA GLY A 310 -9.26 -6.38 -3.02
C GLY A 310 -10.58 -5.62 -2.90
N ALA A 311 -11.72 -6.33 -2.92
CA ALA A 311 -13.05 -5.75 -3.05
C ALA A 311 -13.76 -5.49 -1.72
N ASP A 312 -13.27 -6.08 -0.61
CA ASP A 312 -13.84 -5.87 0.72
C ASP A 312 -13.63 -4.43 1.21
N ALA A 313 -14.69 -3.63 1.21
CA ALA A 313 -14.61 -2.19 1.45
C ALA A 313 -14.11 -1.87 2.88
N GLY A 314 -13.30 -0.82 3.00
CA GLY A 314 -12.79 -0.34 4.29
C GLY A 314 -11.54 -1.05 4.81
N LEU A 315 -11.14 -2.20 4.26
CA LEU A 315 -9.88 -2.85 4.63
C LEU A 315 -8.67 -2.15 4.01
N TRP A 316 -7.52 -2.22 4.70
CA TRP A 316 -6.29 -1.50 4.35
C TRP A 316 -5.75 -1.84 2.95
N GLY A 317 -5.85 -3.11 2.55
CA GLY A 317 -5.37 -3.63 1.27
C GLY A 317 -6.31 -3.36 0.09
N SER A 318 -7.54 -2.90 0.35
CA SER A 318 -8.58 -2.76 -0.66
C SER A 318 -8.44 -1.51 -1.51
N ALA A 319 -9.02 -1.58 -2.71
CA ALA A 319 -9.15 -0.46 -3.66
C ALA A 319 -10.38 -0.71 -4.55
N LEU A 320 -10.93 0.33 -5.18
CA LEU A 320 -12.01 0.12 -6.17
C LEU A 320 -11.48 -0.56 -7.43
N VAL A 321 -10.30 -0.12 -7.84
CA VAL A 321 -9.53 -0.63 -8.98
C VAL A 321 -8.06 -0.73 -8.59
N ASP A 322 -7.33 -1.66 -9.20
CA ASP A 322 -5.87 -1.66 -9.15
C ASP A 322 -5.27 -0.49 -9.94
N ASP A 323 -3.94 -0.36 -9.93
CA ASP A 323 -3.24 0.76 -10.58
C ASP A 323 -3.07 0.57 -12.10
N GLU A 324 -3.82 -0.37 -12.68
CA GLU A 324 -4.00 -0.60 -14.12
C GLU A 324 -5.49 -0.51 -14.53
N GLY A 325 -6.34 0.01 -13.64
CA GLY A 325 -7.77 0.22 -13.85
C GLY A 325 -8.59 -1.07 -13.89
N VAL A 326 -8.08 -2.19 -13.40
CA VAL A 326 -8.84 -3.44 -13.28
C VAL A 326 -9.67 -3.40 -11.99
N PRO A 327 -10.99 -3.65 -12.05
CA PRO A 327 -11.82 -3.73 -10.84
C PRO A 327 -11.28 -4.76 -9.85
N SER A 328 -11.20 -4.35 -8.60
CA SER A 328 -10.84 -5.26 -7.52
C SER A 328 -11.88 -6.37 -7.38
N ARG A 329 -11.41 -7.55 -6.97
CA ARG A 329 -12.26 -8.71 -6.73
C ARG A 329 -11.62 -9.60 -5.67
N ARG A 330 -12.39 -10.59 -5.23
CA ARG A 330 -11.84 -11.76 -4.56
C ARG A 330 -11.29 -12.76 -5.58
N THR A 331 -10.01 -13.07 -5.43
CA THR A 331 -9.30 -14.09 -6.19
C THR A 331 -9.13 -15.33 -5.33
N THR A 332 -9.69 -16.46 -5.77
CA THR A 332 -9.48 -17.77 -5.13
C THR A 332 -8.11 -18.30 -5.53
N LEU A 333 -7.22 -18.45 -4.55
CA LEU A 333 -5.86 -18.94 -4.75
C LEU A 333 -5.77 -20.45 -4.49
N ILE A 334 -6.34 -20.90 -3.39
CA ILE A 334 -6.41 -22.31 -3.01
C ILE A 334 -7.85 -22.64 -2.61
N GLU A 335 -8.40 -23.70 -3.17
CA GLU A 335 -9.75 -24.19 -2.87
C GLU A 335 -9.68 -25.68 -2.52
N GLY A 336 -10.05 -26.05 -1.30
CA GLY A 336 -9.99 -27.44 -0.86
C GLY A 336 -8.59 -28.06 -0.95
N GLY A 337 -7.55 -27.25 -0.70
CA GLY A 337 -6.15 -27.63 -0.85
C GLY A 337 -5.64 -27.72 -2.29
N VAL A 338 -6.46 -27.41 -3.29
CA VAL A 338 -6.07 -27.39 -4.72
C VAL A 338 -5.76 -25.97 -5.15
N LEU A 339 -4.64 -25.77 -5.85
CA LEU A 339 -4.27 -24.46 -6.38
C LEU A 339 -5.17 -24.09 -7.57
N THR A 340 -5.83 -22.94 -7.52
CA THR A 340 -6.83 -22.54 -8.52
C THR A 340 -6.41 -21.33 -9.36
N GLY A 341 -5.51 -20.49 -8.87
CA GLY A 341 -5.15 -19.26 -9.58
C GLY A 341 -3.89 -18.57 -9.05
N TYR A 342 -3.52 -17.51 -9.76
CA TYR A 342 -2.42 -16.61 -9.43
C TYR A 342 -2.92 -15.17 -9.35
N LEU A 343 -2.13 -14.31 -8.71
CA LEU A 343 -2.33 -12.86 -8.72
C LEU A 343 -1.65 -12.29 -9.96
N THR A 344 -2.40 -11.57 -10.78
CA THR A 344 -1.96 -11.10 -12.09
C THR A 344 -2.09 -9.59 -12.23
N ASP A 345 -1.09 -9.02 -12.90
CA ASP A 345 -1.20 -7.73 -13.57
C ASP A 345 -1.54 -7.98 -15.06
N ARG A 346 -1.72 -6.92 -15.81
CA ARG A 346 -2.12 -7.03 -17.21
C ARG A 346 -1.03 -7.57 -18.12
N LEU A 347 0.22 -7.19 -17.88
CA LEU A 347 1.34 -7.67 -18.70
C LEU A 347 1.49 -9.19 -18.59
N ARG A 348 1.52 -9.72 -17.36
CA ARG A 348 1.73 -11.15 -17.10
C ARG A 348 0.49 -11.96 -17.40
N ALA A 349 -0.72 -11.43 -17.17
CA ALA A 349 -1.96 -12.11 -17.55
C ALA A 349 -1.99 -12.45 -19.04
N VAL A 350 -1.68 -11.48 -19.91
CA VAL A 350 -1.63 -11.68 -21.36
C VAL A 350 -0.58 -12.73 -21.74
N HIS A 351 0.63 -12.64 -21.18
CA HIS A 351 1.73 -13.56 -21.54
C HIS A 351 1.52 -14.98 -21.03
N LEU A 352 0.86 -15.16 -19.89
CA LEU A 352 0.59 -16.47 -19.30
C LEU A 352 -0.76 -17.06 -19.74
N GLY A 353 -1.56 -16.32 -20.52
CA GLY A 353 -2.92 -16.74 -20.89
C GLY A 353 -3.86 -16.87 -19.68
N LEU A 354 -3.66 -16.03 -18.67
CA LEU A 354 -4.41 -16.05 -17.42
C LEU A 354 -5.45 -14.91 -17.37
N PRO A 355 -6.54 -15.06 -16.61
CA PRO A 355 -7.45 -13.96 -16.35
C PRO A 355 -6.74 -12.89 -15.50
N LEU A 356 -7.13 -11.62 -15.70
CA LEU A 356 -6.79 -10.55 -14.76
C LEU A 356 -7.34 -10.89 -13.38
N SER A 357 -6.73 -10.38 -12.31
CA SER A 357 -7.21 -10.59 -10.94
C SER A 357 -7.40 -9.29 -10.13
N GLY A 358 -6.98 -8.14 -10.68
CA GLY A 358 -7.07 -6.86 -9.97
C GLY A 358 -5.91 -6.64 -9.00
N ASN A 359 -4.71 -7.11 -9.37
CA ASN A 359 -3.52 -7.07 -8.53
C ASN A 359 -2.37 -6.28 -9.15
N GLY A 360 -2.57 -5.56 -10.26
CA GLY A 360 -1.54 -4.69 -10.85
C GLY A 360 -1.35 -3.43 -10.03
N ARG A 361 -0.47 -3.47 -9.02
CA ARG A 361 -0.28 -2.37 -8.06
C ARG A 361 1.09 -1.73 -8.18
N ARG A 362 1.16 -0.43 -7.98
CA ARG A 362 2.40 0.38 -7.91
C ARG A 362 2.49 1.12 -6.57
N GLN A 363 3.70 1.54 -6.21
CA GLN A 363 3.91 2.33 -5.00
C GLN A 363 3.36 3.76 -5.14
N ASP A 364 3.69 4.40 -6.26
CA ASP A 364 3.34 5.75 -6.65
C ASP A 364 3.57 5.91 -8.17
N PHE A 365 3.32 7.10 -8.72
CA PHE A 365 3.52 7.38 -10.15
C PHE A 365 4.97 7.21 -10.65
N ARG A 366 5.98 7.10 -9.78
CA ARG A 366 7.39 6.94 -10.16
C ARG A 366 7.78 5.46 -10.36
N HIS A 367 6.84 4.55 -10.11
CA HIS A 367 7.09 3.11 -10.11
C HIS A 367 6.19 2.35 -11.09
N LEU A 368 6.74 1.28 -11.64
CA LEU A 368 5.99 0.30 -12.44
C LEU A 368 5.01 -0.49 -11.57
N PRO A 369 3.83 -0.85 -12.10
CA PRO A 369 2.97 -1.81 -11.41
C PRO A 369 3.47 -3.25 -11.61
N TYR A 370 3.23 -4.06 -10.60
CA TYR A 370 3.50 -5.50 -10.56
C TYR A 370 2.30 -6.22 -9.93
N PRO A 371 2.14 -7.54 -10.16
CA PRO A 371 1.14 -8.32 -9.42
C PRO A 371 1.49 -8.27 -7.93
N ARG A 372 0.57 -7.76 -7.10
CA ARG A 372 0.73 -7.62 -5.65
C ARG A 372 -0.54 -7.96 -4.91
N MET A 373 -0.38 -8.64 -3.78
CA MET A 373 -1.44 -8.94 -2.81
C MET A 373 -2.28 -7.70 -2.41
N THR A 374 -3.51 -7.94 -1.99
CA THR A 374 -4.45 -6.96 -1.40
C THR A 374 -4.73 -7.32 0.06
N ASN A 375 -5.84 -8.01 0.35
CA ASN A 375 -6.13 -8.59 1.65
C ASN A 375 -6.09 -10.12 1.52
N THR A 376 -5.00 -10.71 1.98
CA THR A 376 -4.68 -12.13 1.75
C THR A 376 -4.91 -12.94 3.02
N TYR A 377 -5.77 -13.96 2.95
CA TYR A 377 -6.22 -14.70 4.14
C TYR A 377 -6.61 -16.15 3.85
N PHE A 378 -6.59 -16.96 4.90
CA PHE A 378 -7.24 -18.28 4.89
C PHE A 378 -8.73 -18.15 5.17
N GLY A 379 -9.55 -18.87 4.42
CA GLY A 379 -10.97 -19.02 4.67
C GLY A 379 -11.26 -19.68 6.03
N PRO A 380 -12.47 -19.49 6.57
CA PRO A 380 -12.87 -20.15 7.80
C PRO A 380 -12.92 -21.67 7.63
N GLY A 381 -12.41 -22.40 8.61
CA GLY A 381 -12.58 -23.85 8.75
C GLY A 381 -13.83 -24.20 9.57
N SER A 382 -14.01 -25.50 9.83
CA SER A 382 -15.15 -26.04 10.61
C SER A 382 -14.92 -26.10 12.12
N HIS A 383 -13.69 -25.92 12.60
CA HIS A 383 -13.32 -26.12 14.00
C HIS A 383 -13.30 -24.82 14.80
N HIS A 384 -13.69 -24.90 16.07
CA HIS A 384 -13.52 -23.80 17.01
C HIS A 384 -12.06 -23.69 17.47
N PRO A 385 -11.53 -22.47 17.75
CA PRO A 385 -10.14 -22.32 18.21
C PRO A 385 -9.80 -23.13 19.46
N GLU A 386 -10.75 -23.26 20.38
CA GLU A 386 -10.62 -24.03 21.62
C GLU A 386 -10.42 -25.53 21.37
N GLU A 387 -11.09 -26.08 20.35
CA GLU A 387 -10.95 -27.47 19.94
C GLU A 387 -9.55 -27.75 19.39
N ILE A 388 -9.03 -26.85 18.55
CA ILE A 388 -7.69 -26.98 17.97
C ILE A 388 -6.62 -26.95 19.07
N ILE A 389 -6.77 -26.07 20.05
CA ILE A 389 -5.85 -25.98 21.19
C ILE A 389 -5.93 -27.25 22.05
N ALA A 390 -7.14 -27.74 22.34
CA ALA A 390 -7.33 -28.94 23.15
C ALA A 390 -6.78 -30.21 22.47
N ASP A 391 -6.90 -30.31 21.14
CA ASP A 391 -6.41 -31.43 20.33
C ASP A 391 -4.90 -31.40 20.08
N THR A 392 -4.19 -30.36 20.59
CA THR A 392 -2.74 -30.23 20.41
C THR A 392 -2.00 -30.24 21.76
N PRO A 393 -1.76 -31.42 22.37
CA PRO A 393 -1.21 -31.53 23.74
C PRO A 393 0.16 -30.88 23.94
N TYR A 394 0.95 -30.76 22.87
CA TYR A 394 2.27 -30.12 22.91
C TYR A 394 2.51 -29.27 21.67
N ALA A 395 2.39 -27.95 21.83
CA ALA A 395 2.60 -26.98 20.76
C ALA A 395 3.00 -25.59 21.29
N LEU A 396 3.41 -24.74 20.36
CA LEU A 396 3.41 -23.29 20.55
C LEU A 396 2.07 -22.72 20.09
N TYR A 397 1.47 -21.87 20.92
CA TYR A 397 0.34 -21.03 20.49
C TYR A 397 0.85 -19.63 20.14
N ALA A 398 0.93 -19.33 18.85
CA ALA A 398 1.39 -18.03 18.37
C ALA A 398 0.21 -17.07 18.22
N LYS A 399 -0.01 -16.24 19.25
CA LYS A 399 -1.10 -15.27 19.29
C LYS A 399 -0.91 -14.08 18.34
N SER A 400 0.34 -13.70 18.07
CA SER A 400 0.70 -12.55 17.22
C SER A 400 2.08 -12.79 16.61
N LEU A 401 2.25 -12.34 15.37
CA LEU A 401 3.49 -12.36 14.62
C LEU A 401 3.84 -10.92 14.25
N SER A 402 5.13 -10.60 14.11
CA SER A 402 5.58 -9.27 13.68
C SER A 402 5.64 -9.18 12.15
N GLY A 403 6.63 -9.82 11.53
CA GLY A 403 6.81 -9.90 10.09
C GLY A 403 7.43 -11.23 9.67
N GLY A 404 7.71 -11.37 8.39
CA GLY A 404 8.37 -12.53 7.81
C GLY A 404 9.18 -12.15 6.57
N GLN A 405 9.83 -13.15 6.00
CA GLN A 405 10.56 -13.05 4.72
C GLN A 405 10.61 -14.44 4.09
N VAL A 406 10.53 -14.50 2.76
CA VAL A 406 10.81 -15.70 1.94
C VAL A 406 12.04 -15.50 1.08
#